data_AF-A0A843EJ31-F1
#
_entry.id   AF-A0A843EJ31-F1
#
_cell.length_a   1.000
_cell.length_b   1.000
_cell.length_c   1.000
_cell.angle_alpha   90.00
_cell.angle_beta   90.00
_cell.angle_gamma   90.00
#
_symmetry.space_group_name_H-M   'P 1'
#
loop_
_entity.id
_entity.type
_entity.pdbx_description
1 polymer ?
#
loop_
_entity_poly.entity_id
_entity_poly.type
_entity_poly.pdbx_seq_one_letter_code
_entity_poly.pdbx_strand_id
1 'polypeptide(L)'
;MDSKMIMVIGIAVILVAGGATAVILLNTKDNSSKDDDMFEGAGLKVLGNANKDNVIDAKDYDEVRKLIDEGKSVSDNKLADANKDVELTEDDLTVIQN
;
A
#
# COMPACT_ATOMS: atom_id res chain seq x y z
N MET A 1 17.12 18.96 -24.35
CA MET A 1 15.76 18.55 -23.94
C MET A 1 15.07 19.80 -23.45
N ASP A 2 13.94 20.17 -24.06
CA ASP A 2 13.21 21.37 -23.66
C ASP A 2 12.61 21.17 -22.27
N SER A 3 12.59 22.22 -21.45
CA SER A 3 12.04 22.18 -20.09
C SER A 3 10.57 21.69 -20.06
N LYS A 4 9.84 21.90 -21.16
CA LYS A 4 8.48 21.37 -21.36
C LYS A 4 8.46 19.85 -21.59
N MET A 5 9.49 19.31 -22.22
CA MET A 5 9.64 17.87 -22.48
C MET A 5 10.06 17.12 -21.21
N ILE A 6 10.85 17.73 -20.33
CA ILE A 6 11.19 17.19 -19.00
C ILE A 6 9.96 17.17 -18.08
N MET A 7 9.16 18.25 -18.08
CA MET A 7 7.94 18.31 -17.24
C MET A 7 6.89 17.28 -17.65
N VAL A 8 6.68 17.06 -18.94
CA VAL A 8 5.73 16.05 -19.46
C VAL A 8 6.20 14.63 -19.14
N ILE A 9 7.50 14.35 -19.21
CA ILE A 9 8.06 13.03 -18.84
C ILE A 9 7.94 12.80 -17.33
N GLY A 10 8.19 13.82 -16.49
CA GLY A 10 8.06 13.70 -15.03
C GLY A 10 6.65 13.36 -14.58
N ILE A 11 5.62 14.00 -15.16
CA ILE A 11 4.21 13.74 -14.84
C ILE A 11 3.75 12.38 -15.35
N ALA A 12 4.24 11.93 -16.51
CA ALA A 12 3.91 10.60 -17.05
C ALA A 12 4.49 9.46 -16.19
N VAL A 13 5.68 9.64 -15.59
CA VAL A 13 6.25 8.65 -14.66
C VAL A 13 5.47 8.61 -13.35
N ILE A 14 5.00 9.76 -12.85
CA ILE A 14 4.14 9.83 -11.65
C ILE A 14 2.76 9.19 -11.91
N LEU A 15 2.18 9.37 -13.11
CA LEU A 15 0.92 8.73 -13.49
C LEU A 15 1.03 7.21 -13.70
N VAL A 16 2.20 6.70 -14.08
CA VAL A 16 2.44 5.24 -14.16
C VAL A 16 2.74 4.65 -12.77
N ALA A 17 3.32 5.42 -11.86
CA ALA A 17 3.51 5.02 -10.47
C ALA A 17 2.20 5.06 -9.64
N GLY A 18 1.26 5.98 -9.96
CA GLY A 18 0.00 6.14 -9.23
C GLY A 18 -1.26 5.64 -9.94
N GLY A 19 -1.15 4.97 -11.10
CA GLY A 19 -2.29 4.77 -12.01
C GLY A 19 -2.46 3.36 -12.56
N ALA A 20 -2.08 2.32 -11.81
CA ALA A 20 -2.08 0.95 -12.32
C ALA A 20 -2.93 -0.05 -11.54
N THR A 21 -4.12 0.29 -11.02
CA THR A 21 -5.06 -0.76 -10.54
C THR A 21 -6.54 -0.37 -10.68
N ALA A 22 -7.04 -0.08 -11.89
CA ALA A 22 -8.51 -0.02 -12.08
C ALA A 22 -9.00 -0.57 -13.43
N VAL A 23 -8.17 -1.33 -14.14
CA VAL A 23 -8.60 -2.02 -15.36
C VAL A 23 -8.01 -3.42 -15.38
N ILE A 24 -8.71 -4.38 -14.78
CA ILE A 24 -8.86 -5.78 -15.20
C ILE A 24 -9.69 -6.49 -14.12
N LEU A 25 -10.57 -7.39 -14.55
CA LEU A 25 -11.44 -8.31 -13.78
C LEU A 25 -12.94 -7.96 -13.71
N LEU A 26 -13.52 -7.61 -14.86
CA LEU A 26 -14.86 -8.11 -15.19
C LEU A 26 -14.73 -9.50 -15.82
N ASN A 27 -14.66 -10.56 -14.99
CA ASN A 27 -15.32 -11.84 -15.30
C ASN A 27 -15.14 -12.90 -14.21
N THR A 28 -16.29 -13.23 -13.61
CA THR A 28 -16.80 -14.60 -13.41
C THR A 28 -16.51 -15.32 -12.08
N LYS A 29 -17.65 -15.63 -11.43
CA LYS A 29 -18.00 -16.76 -10.55
C LYS A 29 -17.65 -16.68 -9.06
N ASP A 30 -18.75 -16.68 -8.29
CA ASP A 30 -18.93 -17.27 -6.96
C ASP A 30 -17.75 -18.10 -6.48
N ASN A 31 -17.16 -17.68 -5.37
CA ASN A 31 -16.65 -18.59 -4.34
C ASN A 31 -16.45 -17.79 -3.05
N SER A 32 -17.38 -18.01 -2.12
CA SER A 32 -17.21 -17.97 -0.67
C SER A 32 -16.08 -17.05 -0.17
N SER A 33 -16.44 -15.85 0.27
CA SER A 33 -15.56 -14.96 1.03
C SER A 33 -15.03 -15.70 2.26
N LYS A 34 -13.87 -16.33 2.12
CA LYS A 34 -13.04 -16.67 3.26
C LYS A 34 -12.44 -15.35 3.71
N ASP A 35 -13.09 -14.70 4.66
CA ASP A 35 -12.52 -13.57 5.42
C ASP A 35 -11.39 -14.02 6.37
N ASP A 36 -10.76 -15.14 6.07
CA ASP A 36 -9.71 -15.75 6.86
C ASP A 36 -8.35 -15.39 6.24
N ASP A 37 -7.40 -15.03 7.10
CA ASP A 37 -5.95 -14.92 6.85
C ASP A 37 -5.37 -13.53 6.51
N MET A 38 -6.18 -12.48 6.31
CA MET A 38 -5.62 -11.15 5.97
C MET A 38 -4.75 -10.52 7.06
N PHE A 39 -4.85 -11.03 8.29
CA PHE A 39 -4.06 -10.60 9.44
C PHE A 39 -3.39 -11.78 10.15
N GLU A 40 -3.22 -12.91 9.45
CA GLU A 40 -2.62 -14.11 10.04
C GLU A 40 -1.24 -13.80 10.62
N GLY A 41 -1.03 -14.20 11.88
CA GLY A 41 0.19 -13.94 12.65
C GLY A 41 0.14 -12.70 13.55
N ALA A 42 -0.75 -11.73 13.32
CA ALA A 42 -0.85 -10.55 14.18
C ALA A 42 -1.71 -10.84 15.43
N GLY A 43 -1.16 -10.58 16.62
CA GLY A 43 -1.91 -10.76 17.89
C GLY A 43 -3.04 -9.76 18.06
N LEU A 44 -2.88 -8.54 17.52
CA LEU A 44 -3.90 -7.50 17.45
C LEU A 44 -3.85 -6.84 16.07
N LYS A 45 -5.03 -6.45 15.55
CA LYS A 45 -5.17 -5.74 14.27
C LYS A 45 -4.93 -4.24 14.50
N VAL A 46 -3.66 -3.84 14.51
CA VAL A 46 -3.25 -2.43 14.66
C VAL A 46 -2.77 -1.93 13.32
N LEU A 47 -3.47 -0.97 12.73
CA LEU A 47 -3.01 -0.34 11.49
C LEU A 47 -1.71 0.44 11.77
N GLY A 48 -0.78 0.35 10.83
CA GLY A 48 0.61 0.72 11.01
C GLY A 48 1.51 -0.44 11.48
N ASN A 49 0.98 -1.58 11.95
CA ASN A 49 1.78 -2.77 12.29
C ASN A 49 2.02 -3.65 11.04
N ALA A 50 2.70 -3.10 10.04
CA ALA A 50 2.88 -3.78 8.77
C ALA A 50 3.72 -5.07 8.88
N ASN A 51 4.63 -5.14 9.85
CA ASN A 51 5.50 -6.31 10.05
C ASN A 51 4.85 -7.43 10.88
N LYS A 52 3.68 -7.16 11.48
CA LYS A 52 2.86 -8.08 12.28
C LYS A 52 3.48 -8.53 13.61
N ASP A 53 4.40 -7.75 14.18
CA ASP A 53 4.96 -8.01 15.51
C ASP A 53 4.09 -7.36 16.62
N ASN A 54 4.60 -7.22 17.84
CA ASN A 54 3.83 -6.69 18.97
C ASN A 54 4.17 -5.23 19.31
N VAL A 55 4.88 -4.53 18.43
CA VAL A 55 5.41 -3.18 18.63
C VAL A 55 5.22 -2.38 17.34
N ILE A 56 4.86 -1.10 17.44
CA ILE A 56 4.95 -0.17 16.30
C ILE A 56 6.35 0.45 16.35
N ASP A 57 7.20 0.10 15.40
CA ASP A 57 8.58 0.60 15.33
C ASP A 57 9.09 0.83 13.89
N ALA A 58 10.39 1.09 13.75
CA ALA A 58 11.01 1.35 12.46
C ALA A 58 10.88 0.18 11.46
N LYS A 59 10.69 -1.06 11.93
CA LYS A 59 10.51 -2.21 11.05
C LYS A 59 9.15 -2.18 10.36
N ASP A 60 8.13 -1.60 10.98
CA ASP A 60 6.85 -1.37 10.31
C ASP A 60 6.96 -0.32 9.23
N TYR A 61 7.63 0.79 9.55
CA TYR A 61 7.95 1.84 8.59
C TYR A 61 8.68 1.27 7.38
N ASP A 62 9.72 0.46 7.60
CA ASP A 62 10.51 -0.15 6.52
C ASP A 62 9.66 -1.10 5.66
N GLU A 63 8.72 -1.85 6.27
CA GLU A 63 7.84 -2.75 5.52
C GLU A 63 6.81 -1.97 4.69
N VAL A 64 6.17 -0.93 5.24
CA VAL A 64 5.28 -0.04 4.47
C VAL A 64 6.05 0.63 3.33
N ARG A 65 7.27 1.12 3.60
CA ARG A 65 8.13 1.74 2.59
C ARG A 65 8.42 0.78 1.44
N LYS A 66 8.77 -0.46 1.77
CA LYS A 66 9.01 -1.52 0.79
C LYS A 66 7.77 -1.82 -0.05
N LEU A 67 6.58 -1.86 0.55
CA LEU A 67 5.33 -2.06 -0.19
C LEU A 67 5.04 -0.92 -1.18
N ILE A 68 5.29 0.33 -0.78
CA ILE A 68 5.18 1.51 -1.66
C ILE A 68 6.18 1.41 -2.81
N ASP A 69 7.45 1.14 -2.51
CA ASP A 69 8.53 1.05 -3.51
C ASP A 69 8.31 -0.12 -4.50
N GLU A 70 7.68 -1.21 -4.05
CA GLU A 70 7.26 -2.35 -4.88
C GLU A 70 5.97 -2.10 -5.68
N GLY A 71 5.30 -0.97 -5.47
CA GLY A 71 4.02 -0.63 -6.11
C GLY A 71 2.88 -1.56 -5.67
N LYS A 72 2.89 -2.02 -4.42
CA LYS A 72 1.85 -2.85 -3.82
C LYS A 72 0.62 -2.03 -3.46
N SER A 73 -0.48 -2.73 -3.23
CA SER A 73 -1.76 -2.16 -2.83
C SER A 73 -2.09 -2.53 -1.38
N VAL A 74 -3.04 -1.81 -0.78
CA VAL A 74 -3.55 -2.13 0.57
C VAL A 74 -4.08 -3.57 0.67
N SER A 75 -4.48 -4.17 -0.46
CA SER A 75 -4.93 -5.56 -0.50
C SER A 75 -3.80 -6.58 -0.24
N ASP A 76 -2.54 -6.22 -0.51
CA ASP A 76 -1.36 -7.05 -0.27
C ASP A 76 -0.98 -7.06 1.22
N ASN A 77 -1.17 -5.94 1.92
CA ASN A 77 -1.01 -5.85 3.37
C ASN A 77 -1.95 -4.79 3.97
N LYS A 78 -3.06 -5.26 4.54
CA LYS A 78 -4.09 -4.38 5.11
C LYS A 78 -3.63 -3.61 6.35
N LEU A 79 -2.58 -4.06 7.04
CA LEU A 79 -2.05 -3.33 8.20
C LEU A 79 -1.17 -2.15 7.78
N ALA A 80 -0.75 -2.08 6.51
CA ALA A 80 0.10 -1.02 6.01
C ALA A 80 -0.66 0.30 5.75
N ASP A 81 -1.98 0.24 5.58
CA ASP A 81 -2.90 1.40 5.49
C ASP A 81 -3.10 1.99 6.90
N ALA A 82 -2.12 2.74 7.35
CA ALA A 82 -2.06 3.32 8.69
C ALA A 82 -3.03 4.51 8.84
N ASN A 83 -3.25 5.27 7.76
CA ASN A 83 -4.11 6.45 7.77
C ASN A 83 -5.60 6.14 7.45
N LYS A 84 -5.92 4.91 7.03
CA LYS A 84 -7.26 4.43 6.65
C LYS A 84 -7.86 5.13 5.43
N ASP A 85 -7.05 5.49 4.44
CA ASP A 85 -7.52 6.13 3.20
C ASP A 85 -7.69 5.18 2.01
N VAL A 86 -7.35 3.89 2.19
CA VAL A 86 -7.44 2.82 1.18
C VAL A 86 -6.37 2.95 0.07
N GLU A 87 -5.40 3.82 0.25
CA GLU A 87 -4.22 3.97 -0.58
C GLU A 87 -2.96 3.59 0.23
N LEU A 88 -1.86 3.28 -0.45
CA LEU A 88 -0.58 2.96 0.20
C LEU A 88 0.40 4.06 -0.20
N THR A 89 0.61 5.03 0.70
CA THR A 89 1.32 6.28 0.39
C THR A 89 2.25 6.73 1.52
N GLU A 90 2.98 7.81 1.28
CA GLU A 90 3.84 8.43 2.31
C GLU A 90 3.04 8.96 3.52
N ASP A 91 1.72 9.13 3.39
CA ASP A 91 0.86 9.53 4.50
C ASP A 91 0.73 8.41 5.54
N ASP A 92 0.80 7.14 5.14
CA ASP A 92 0.85 6.00 6.07
C ASP A 92 2.12 6.00 6.91
N LEU A 93 3.25 6.27 6.26
CA LEU A 93 4.56 6.39 6.90
C LEU A 93 4.57 7.53 7.93
N THR A 94 3.87 8.62 7.62
CA THR A 94 3.70 9.75 8.55
C THR A 94 2.92 9.33 9.79
N VAL A 95 1.89 8.49 9.67
CA VAL A 95 1.14 7.98 10.84
C VAL A 95 2.02 7.10 11.72
N ILE A 96 2.85 6.24 11.15
CA ILE A 96 3.74 5.34 11.92
C ILE A 96 4.82 6.10 12.69
N GLN A 97 5.27 7.25 12.18
CA GLN A 97 6.31 8.06 12.81
C GLN A 97 5.81 8.99 13.94
N ASN A 98 4.49 9.17 14.10
CA ASN A 98 3.87 10.06 15.10
C ASN A 98 3.42 9.33 16.37
#